data_AF-A0A9P6FIM5-F1
#
_entry.id   AF-A0A9P6FIM5-F1
#
_cell.length_a   1.000
_cell.length_b   1.000
_cell.length_c   1.000
_cell.angle_alpha   90.00
_cell.angle_beta   90.00
_cell.angle_gamma   90.00
#
_symmetry.space_group_name_H-M   'P 1'
#
loop_
_entity.id
_entity.type
_entity.pdbx_description
1 polymer ?
#
loop_
_entity_poly.entity_id
_entity_poly.type
_entity_poly.pdbx_seq_one_letter_code
_entity_poly.pdbx_strand_id
1 'polypeptide(L)'
;MVRFTLLTTSALAIASFLAPITFACESECRIYPVKFLVERYSTVIDHQLATLPTADRARAETLAHRAITSLSGRGGAIDQAIFSVFRKNCHDKPPRRSPDELCGSAKSIACFAPWGHRNGVFDMVHDAVVDVVKKTYRGENAMVQKAMVAGVEAACPGECKGWEAPFQKLMLGWEQREHHNVYGARTPNCAKGRLAY
;
A
#
# COMPACT_ATOMS: atom_id res chain seq x y z
N MET A 1 9.61 50.97 -49.38
CA MET A 1 9.63 50.66 -47.94
C MET A 1 8.94 49.31 -47.73
N VAL A 2 9.69 48.24 -47.47
CA VAL A 2 9.15 46.96 -46.99
C VAL A 2 10.14 46.43 -45.97
N ARG A 3 9.79 46.49 -44.68
CA ARG A 3 10.54 45.86 -43.59
C ARG A 3 9.92 44.49 -43.34
N PHE A 4 10.67 43.44 -43.70
CA PHE A 4 10.44 42.10 -43.15
C PHE A 4 11.02 42.08 -41.73
N THR A 5 10.21 41.71 -40.75
CA THR A 5 10.71 41.39 -39.41
C THR A 5 10.03 40.11 -38.97
N LEU A 6 10.86 39.08 -38.79
CA LEU A 6 10.46 37.71 -38.50
C LEU A 6 9.65 37.60 -37.21
N LEU A 7 8.57 36.84 -37.28
CA LEU A 7 7.85 36.25 -36.16
C LEU A 7 8.79 35.30 -35.41
N THR A 8 9.25 35.70 -34.22
CA THR A 8 9.90 34.79 -33.26
C THR A 8 8.84 34.05 -32.45
N THR A 9 8.48 32.87 -32.94
CA THR A 9 7.78 31.82 -32.20
C THR A 9 8.70 31.21 -31.16
N SER A 10 8.72 31.75 -29.93
CA SER A 10 9.43 31.13 -28.80
C SER A 10 8.72 31.40 -27.47
N ALA A 11 7.52 30.84 -27.30
CA ALA A 11 6.82 30.85 -26.01
C ALA A 11 6.24 29.48 -25.64
N LEU A 12 6.90 28.40 -26.03
CA LEU A 12 6.44 27.04 -25.70
C LEU A 12 7.63 26.09 -25.43
N ALA A 13 8.39 26.36 -24.37
CA ALA A 13 9.42 25.41 -23.92
C ALA A 13 9.80 25.55 -22.43
N ILE A 14 8.88 25.95 -21.55
CA ILE A 14 9.12 25.93 -20.10
C ILE A 14 7.86 25.44 -19.38
N ALA A 15 7.41 24.23 -19.69
CA ALA A 15 6.40 23.54 -18.90
C ALA A 15 6.68 22.04 -18.69
N SER A 16 7.76 21.50 -19.26
CA SER A 16 7.99 20.05 -19.31
C SER A 16 9.03 19.53 -18.31
N PHE A 17 9.65 20.38 -17.48
CA PHE A 17 10.76 19.97 -16.60
C PHE A 17 10.38 19.78 -15.12
N LEU A 18 9.12 19.99 -14.73
CA LEU A 18 8.67 19.81 -13.34
C LEU A 18 7.73 18.60 -13.14
N ALA A 19 7.24 18.00 -14.22
CA ALA A 19 6.39 16.82 -14.16
C ALA A 19 7.11 15.50 -13.74
N PRO A 20 8.42 15.25 -13.95
CA PRO A 20 8.99 13.92 -13.61
C PRO A 20 9.25 13.71 -12.12
N ILE A 21 9.47 14.78 -11.34
CA ILE A 21 9.95 14.68 -9.95
C ILE A 21 8.79 14.34 -8.99
N THR A 22 7.59 14.86 -9.25
CA THR A 22 6.42 14.61 -8.40
C THR A 22 5.88 13.18 -8.55
N PHE A 23 5.93 12.61 -9.76
CA PHE A 23 5.46 11.24 -10.02
C PHE A 23 6.40 10.16 -9.49
N ALA A 24 7.72 10.39 -9.49
CA ALA A 24 8.70 9.45 -8.96
C ALA A 24 8.59 9.30 -7.43
N CYS A 25 8.36 10.42 -6.74
CA CYS A 25 8.18 10.43 -5.29
C CYS A 25 6.93 9.63 -4.88
N GLU A 26 5.78 9.84 -5.54
CA GLU A 26 4.53 9.12 -5.20
C GLU A 26 4.63 7.61 -5.44
N SER A 27 5.30 7.16 -6.51
CA SER A 27 5.48 5.73 -6.76
C SER A 27 6.34 5.07 -5.69
N GLU A 28 7.48 5.66 -5.32
CA GLU A 28 8.34 5.09 -4.28
C GLU A 28 7.67 5.08 -2.91
N CYS A 29 6.87 6.12 -2.61
CA CYS A 29 6.16 6.25 -1.34
C CYS A 29 5.12 5.14 -1.11
N ARG A 30 4.47 4.65 -2.17
CA ARG A 30 3.48 3.57 -2.06
C ARG A 30 4.11 2.18 -2.13
N ILE A 31 5.28 2.07 -2.76
CA ILE A 31 5.98 0.79 -2.95
C ILE A 31 6.39 0.16 -1.61
N TYR A 32 7.01 0.91 -0.69
CA TYR A 32 7.53 0.33 0.55
C TYR A 32 6.48 -0.30 1.47
N PRO A 33 5.38 0.38 1.85
CA PRO A 33 4.35 -0.23 2.70
C PRO A 33 3.66 -1.42 2.01
N VAL A 34 3.43 -1.34 0.70
CA VAL A 34 2.87 -2.47 -0.07
C VAL A 34 3.83 -3.64 -0.08
N LYS A 35 5.11 -3.42 -0.41
CA LYS A 35 6.15 -4.45 -0.43
C LYS A 35 6.27 -5.14 0.94
N PHE A 36 6.30 -4.36 2.02
CA PHE A 36 6.35 -4.90 3.38
C PHE A 36 5.18 -5.87 3.64
N LEU A 37 3.94 -5.49 3.32
CA LEU A 37 2.80 -6.37 3.55
C LEU A 37 2.79 -7.57 2.59
N VAL A 38 3.19 -7.39 1.33
CA VAL A 38 3.32 -8.51 0.38
C VAL A 38 4.31 -9.56 0.89
N GLU A 39 5.48 -9.15 1.40
CA GLU A 39 6.48 -10.07 1.95
C GLU A 39 5.95 -10.84 3.17
N ARG A 40 5.22 -10.14 4.04
CA ARG A 40 4.57 -10.76 5.21
C ARG A 40 3.51 -11.78 4.82
N TYR A 41 2.64 -11.44 3.88
CA TYR A 41 1.62 -12.37 3.40
C TYR A 41 2.20 -13.49 2.54
N SER A 42 3.31 -13.26 1.82
CA SER A 42 4.06 -14.34 1.16
C SER A 42 4.52 -15.37 2.17
N THR A 43 5.07 -14.93 3.30
CA THR A 43 5.51 -15.84 4.37
C THR A 43 4.34 -16.68 4.92
N VAL A 44 3.16 -16.08 5.11
CA VAL A 44 1.95 -16.81 5.53
C VAL A 44 1.52 -17.83 4.47
N ILE A 45 1.48 -17.42 3.20
CA ILE A 45 1.11 -18.30 2.07
C ILE A 45 2.10 -19.46 1.94
N ASP A 46 3.39 -19.20 2.04
CA ASP A 46 4.46 -20.21 1.98
C ASP A 46 4.35 -21.19 3.15
N HIS A 47 4.03 -20.70 4.34
CA HIS A 47 3.73 -21.56 5.49
C HIS A 47 2.54 -22.48 5.21
N GLN A 48 1.44 -21.96 4.66
CA GLN A 48 0.29 -22.79 4.31
C GLN A 48 0.61 -23.82 3.23
N LEU A 49 1.40 -23.46 2.20
CA LEU A 49 1.88 -24.38 1.17
C LEU A 49 2.69 -25.54 1.77
N ALA A 50 3.52 -25.26 2.76
CA ALA A 50 4.34 -26.29 3.41
C ALA A 50 3.50 -27.34 4.16
N THR A 51 2.26 -27.01 4.55
CA THR A 51 1.33 -27.96 5.19
C THR A 51 0.69 -28.94 4.20
N LEU A 52 0.74 -28.66 2.90
CA LEU A 52 0.14 -29.52 1.89
C LEU A 52 1.00 -30.77 1.61
N PRO A 53 0.37 -31.91 1.30
CA PRO A 53 1.07 -33.06 0.73
C PRO A 53 1.78 -32.69 -0.58
N THR A 54 2.89 -33.37 -0.88
CA THR A 54 3.72 -33.10 -2.07
C THR A 54 2.93 -33.12 -3.38
N ALA A 55 1.95 -34.03 -3.51
CA ALA A 55 1.14 -34.18 -4.72
C ALA A 55 0.28 -32.93 -5.03
N ASP A 56 -0.22 -32.25 -4.00
CA ASP A 56 -1.04 -31.05 -4.13
C ASP A 56 -0.20 -29.76 -4.15
N ARG A 57 1.03 -29.82 -3.62
CA ARG A 57 1.88 -28.65 -3.41
C ARG A 57 2.33 -27.98 -4.71
N ALA A 58 2.79 -28.72 -5.71
CA ALA A 58 3.34 -28.12 -6.94
C ALA A 58 2.30 -27.26 -7.70
N ARG A 59 1.05 -27.71 -7.73
CA ARG A 59 -0.06 -26.94 -8.31
C ARG A 59 -0.38 -25.71 -7.45
N ALA A 60 -0.42 -25.88 -6.13
CA ALA A 60 -0.68 -24.79 -5.20
C ALA A 60 0.42 -23.72 -5.24
N GLU A 61 1.70 -24.08 -5.38
CA GLU A 61 2.83 -23.14 -5.53
C GLU A 61 2.66 -22.23 -6.76
N THR A 62 2.23 -22.81 -7.89
CA THR A 62 1.95 -22.02 -9.10
C THR A 62 0.83 -20.99 -8.85
N LEU A 63 -0.22 -21.39 -8.14
CA LEU A 63 -1.32 -20.51 -7.77
C LEU A 63 -0.90 -19.46 -6.74
N ALA A 64 -0.02 -19.80 -5.81
CA ALA A 64 0.53 -18.86 -4.84
C ALA A 64 1.29 -17.73 -5.54
N HIS A 65 2.16 -18.04 -6.51
CA HIS A 65 2.82 -17.00 -7.30
C HIS A 65 1.84 -16.06 -8.00
N ARG A 66 0.73 -16.60 -8.54
CA ARG A 66 -0.34 -15.79 -9.13
C ARG A 66 -1.05 -14.91 -8.10
N ALA A 67 -1.33 -15.45 -6.91
CA ALA A 67 -1.92 -14.69 -5.82
C ALA A 67 -0.99 -13.55 -5.41
N ILE A 68 0.28 -13.81 -5.12
CA ILE A 68 1.28 -12.80 -4.74
C ILE A 68 1.40 -11.70 -5.79
N THR A 69 1.45 -12.06 -7.08
CA THR A 69 1.47 -11.07 -8.17
C THR A 69 0.25 -10.14 -8.10
N SER A 70 -0.94 -10.68 -7.83
CA SER A 70 -2.19 -9.92 -7.73
C SER A 70 -2.29 -9.05 -6.47
N LEU A 71 -1.59 -9.44 -5.39
CA LEU A 71 -1.47 -8.63 -4.17
C LEU A 71 -0.53 -7.44 -4.35
N SER A 72 0.52 -7.63 -5.15
CA SER A 72 1.67 -6.73 -5.29
C SER A 72 1.47 -5.59 -6.29
N GLY A 73 2.36 -4.61 -6.22
CA GLY A 73 2.47 -3.53 -7.21
C GLY A 73 1.42 -2.43 -7.09
N ARG A 74 1.58 -1.38 -7.90
CA ARG A 74 0.64 -0.26 -7.97
C ARG A 74 -0.68 -0.75 -8.56
N GLY A 75 -1.78 -0.49 -7.87
CA GLY A 75 -3.11 -1.01 -8.26
C GLY A 75 -3.32 -2.48 -7.93
N GLY A 76 -2.36 -3.17 -7.29
CA GLY A 76 -2.59 -4.49 -6.69
C GLY A 76 -3.55 -4.42 -5.50
N ALA A 77 -4.05 -5.57 -5.05
CA ALA A 77 -5.08 -5.62 -4.02
C ALA A 77 -4.67 -4.92 -2.71
N ILE A 78 -3.41 -5.07 -2.28
CA ILE A 78 -2.89 -4.42 -1.07
C ILE A 78 -2.77 -2.91 -1.27
N ASP A 79 -2.23 -2.47 -2.42
CA ASP A 79 -2.12 -1.04 -2.76
C ASP A 79 -3.49 -0.36 -2.81
N GLN A 80 -4.50 -1.03 -3.38
CA GLN A 80 -5.86 -0.53 -3.40
C GLN A 80 -6.47 -0.50 -2.00
N ALA A 81 -6.31 -1.54 -1.20
CA ALA A 81 -6.85 -1.60 0.17
C ALA A 81 -6.28 -0.47 1.05
N ILE A 82 -4.96 -0.27 1.04
CA ILE A 82 -4.31 0.77 1.86
C ILE A 82 -4.75 2.16 1.42
N PHE A 83 -4.82 2.44 0.12
CA PHE A 83 -4.88 3.82 -0.35
C PHE A 83 -6.25 4.25 -0.90
N SER A 84 -7.16 3.33 -1.25
CA SER A 84 -8.49 3.70 -1.77
C SER A 84 -9.35 4.43 -0.73
N VAL A 85 -9.24 4.02 0.54
CA VAL A 85 -10.01 4.60 1.66
C VAL A 85 -9.43 5.95 2.10
N PHE A 86 -8.11 6.10 2.00
CA PHE A 86 -7.41 7.31 2.46
C PHE A 86 -7.24 8.35 1.34
N ARG A 87 -7.50 8.02 0.06
CA ARG A 87 -7.32 8.94 -1.08
C ARG A 87 -8.42 9.95 -1.37
N LYS A 88 -9.43 10.13 -0.52
CA LYS A 88 -10.36 11.26 -0.71
C LYS A 88 -9.69 12.55 -0.22
N ASN A 89 -8.83 13.16 -1.08
CA ASN A 89 -8.46 14.61 -1.15
C ASN A 89 -7.01 14.91 -1.65
N CYS A 90 -6.34 14.05 -2.42
CA CYS A 90 -5.19 14.52 -3.20
C CYS A 90 -5.68 15.36 -4.39
N HIS A 91 -5.82 16.67 -4.25
CA HIS A 91 -6.09 17.52 -5.42
C HIS A 91 -4.82 17.67 -6.27
N ASP A 92 -4.94 17.57 -7.60
CA ASP A 92 -3.87 17.76 -8.60
C ASP A 92 -3.29 19.20 -8.70
N LYS A 93 -3.53 20.05 -7.70
CA LYS A 93 -2.94 21.40 -7.64
C LYS A 93 -2.53 21.74 -6.21
N PRO A 94 -1.37 22.39 -6.01
CA PRO A 94 -1.05 22.98 -4.72
C PRO A 94 -1.90 24.24 -4.55
N PRO A 95 -2.66 24.32 -3.46
CA PRO A 95 -2.63 25.58 -2.73
C PRO A 95 -2.39 25.28 -1.27
N ARG A 96 -1.43 25.97 -0.65
CA ARG A 96 -1.40 26.39 0.76
C ARG A 96 -2.46 25.75 1.67
N ARG A 97 -2.36 24.45 1.92
CA ARG A 97 -3.28 23.67 2.76
C ARG A 97 -2.46 22.97 3.82
N SER A 98 -3.00 22.89 5.03
CA SER A 98 -2.26 22.33 6.17
C SER A 98 -1.94 20.86 5.89
N PRO A 99 -0.90 20.30 6.51
CA PRO A 99 -0.42 18.93 6.26
C PRO A 99 -1.48 17.84 6.41
N ASP A 100 -2.60 18.15 7.09
CA ASP A 100 -3.74 17.25 7.27
C ASP A 100 -4.59 17.06 5.99
N GLU A 101 -4.48 17.97 5.01
CA GLU A 101 -5.20 17.91 3.73
C GLU A 101 -4.38 17.28 2.59
N LEU A 102 -3.14 16.86 2.87
CA LEU A 102 -2.34 16.07 1.95
C LEU A 102 -2.81 14.60 2.03
N CYS A 103 -3.74 14.23 1.15
CA CYS A 103 -3.91 12.85 0.69
C CYS A 103 -4.36 11.78 1.70
N GLY A 104 -5.11 12.05 2.77
CA GLY A 104 -5.28 11.02 3.82
C GLY A 104 -3.92 10.44 4.23
N SER A 105 -3.08 11.37 4.66
CA SER A 105 -1.69 11.27 5.08
C SER A 105 -1.21 9.89 5.55
N ALA A 106 0.07 9.58 5.32
CA ALA A 106 0.69 8.40 5.92
C ALA A 106 0.48 8.34 7.43
N LYS A 107 0.44 9.51 8.09
CA LYS A 107 0.07 9.63 9.50
C LYS A 107 -1.29 8.99 9.79
N SER A 108 -2.30 9.32 8.98
CA SER A 108 -3.65 8.75 9.12
C SER A 108 -3.61 7.24 8.89
N ILE A 109 -2.98 6.79 7.81
CA ILE A 109 -2.83 5.35 7.51
C ILE A 109 -2.09 4.62 8.65
N ALA A 110 -1.02 5.20 9.19
CA ALA A 110 -0.28 4.63 10.33
C ALA A 110 -1.15 4.54 11.58
N CYS A 111 -1.88 5.60 11.91
CA CYS A 111 -2.67 5.65 13.13
C CYS A 111 -3.95 4.80 13.06
N PHE A 112 -4.44 4.49 11.85
CA PHE A 112 -5.49 3.50 11.60
C PHE A 112 -4.95 2.11 11.25
N ALA A 113 -3.66 1.86 11.44
CA ALA A 113 -3.10 0.54 11.19
C ALA A 113 -3.78 -0.58 12.03
N PRO A 114 -3.95 -0.46 13.36
CA PRO A 114 -4.25 -1.59 14.24
C PRO A 114 -5.46 -2.47 13.84
N TRP A 115 -5.39 -3.75 14.19
CA TRP A 115 -6.48 -4.72 14.02
C TRP A 115 -7.73 -4.38 14.84
N GLY A 116 -8.91 -4.81 14.38
CA GLY A 116 -10.17 -4.72 15.11
C GLY A 116 -10.85 -3.35 15.04
N HIS A 117 -10.47 -2.51 14.07
CA HIS A 117 -11.08 -1.21 13.84
C HIS A 117 -11.93 -1.27 12.56
N ARG A 118 -13.13 -0.68 12.57
CA ARG A 118 -14.07 -0.72 11.42
C ARG A 118 -13.45 -0.22 10.10
N ASN A 119 -12.43 0.64 10.19
CA ASN A 119 -11.64 1.15 9.06
C ASN A 119 -10.13 0.88 9.25
N GLY A 120 -9.77 -0.21 9.94
CA GLY A 120 -8.38 -0.59 10.23
C GLY A 120 -7.66 -1.00 8.94
N VAL A 121 -6.45 -0.49 8.72
CA VAL A 121 -5.67 -0.82 7.51
C VAL A 121 -5.39 -2.32 7.46
N PHE A 122 -5.02 -2.92 8.59
CA PHE A 122 -4.74 -4.35 8.61
C PHE A 122 -5.99 -5.20 8.33
N ASP A 123 -7.15 -4.85 8.88
CA ASP A 123 -8.42 -5.54 8.58
C ASP A 123 -8.75 -5.43 7.08
N MET A 124 -8.69 -4.23 6.50
CA MET A 124 -8.99 -4.00 5.08
C MET A 124 -8.01 -4.73 4.15
N VAL A 125 -6.71 -4.73 4.48
CA VAL A 125 -5.71 -5.45 3.70
C VAL A 125 -5.93 -6.96 3.82
N HIS A 126 -6.26 -7.45 5.02
CA HIS A 126 -6.53 -8.86 5.24
C HIS A 126 -7.71 -9.36 4.41
N ASP A 127 -8.83 -8.63 4.45
CA ASP A 127 -10.00 -8.94 3.63
C ASP A 127 -9.66 -8.99 2.14
N ALA A 128 -8.90 -8.00 1.66
CA ALA A 128 -8.45 -7.96 0.26
C ALA A 128 -7.53 -9.14 -0.11
N VAL A 129 -6.64 -9.55 0.80
CA VAL A 129 -5.76 -10.70 0.60
C VAL A 129 -6.57 -11.99 0.55
N VAL A 130 -7.46 -12.21 1.52
CA VAL A 130 -8.33 -13.37 1.60
C VAL A 130 -9.18 -13.49 0.35
N ASP A 131 -9.72 -12.39 -0.16
CA ASP A 131 -10.50 -12.36 -1.41
C ASP A 131 -9.68 -12.79 -2.64
N VAL A 132 -8.43 -12.33 -2.74
CA VAL A 132 -7.53 -12.75 -3.82
C VAL A 132 -7.23 -14.25 -3.72
N VAL A 133 -6.97 -14.76 -2.51
CA VAL A 133 -6.71 -16.18 -2.29
C VAL A 133 -7.96 -17.02 -2.59
N LYS A 134 -9.14 -16.62 -2.10
CA LYS A 134 -10.44 -17.26 -2.43
C LYS A 134 -10.66 -17.37 -3.93
N LYS A 135 -10.46 -16.27 -4.67
CA LYS A 135 -10.60 -16.26 -6.14
C LYS A 135 -9.57 -17.15 -6.84
N THR A 136 -8.33 -17.13 -6.36
CA THR A 136 -7.23 -17.89 -6.97
C THR A 136 -7.43 -19.40 -6.82
N TYR A 137 -7.93 -19.85 -5.67
CA TYR A 137 -8.04 -21.27 -5.32
C TYR A 137 -9.45 -21.85 -5.47
N ARG A 138 -10.43 -21.09 -5.98
CA ARG A 138 -11.85 -21.50 -6.09
C ARG A 138 -12.09 -22.85 -6.79
N GLY A 139 -11.23 -23.21 -7.75
CA GLY A 139 -11.36 -24.44 -8.53
C GLY A 139 -10.56 -25.64 -7.99
N GLU A 140 -9.82 -25.46 -6.90
CA GLU A 140 -8.95 -26.50 -6.35
C GLU A 140 -9.73 -27.45 -5.43
N ASN A 141 -9.12 -28.58 -5.08
CA ASN A 141 -9.75 -29.57 -4.21
C ASN A 141 -9.93 -29.05 -2.77
N ALA A 142 -10.77 -29.73 -1.99
CA ALA A 142 -11.13 -29.31 -0.63
C ALA A 142 -9.92 -29.20 0.33
N MET A 143 -8.89 -30.03 0.13
CA MET A 143 -7.68 -29.99 0.97
C MET A 143 -6.88 -28.72 0.70
N VAL A 144 -6.64 -28.42 -0.58
CA VAL A 144 -5.93 -27.20 -1.00
C VAL A 144 -6.73 -25.96 -0.60
N GLN A 145 -8.04 -25.95 -0.79
CA GLN A 145 -8.88 -24.83 -0.35
C GLN A 145 -8.82 -24.66 1.17
N LYS A 146 -8.88 -25.74 1.95
CA LYS A 146 -8.78 -25.66 3.41
C LYS A 146 -7.42 -25.10 3.85
N ALA A 147 -6.32 -25.60 3.30
CA ALA A 147 -4.99 -25.12 3.67
C ALA A 147 -4.77 -23.67 3.25
N MET A 148 -5.07 -23.33 1.99
CA MET A 148 -4.72 -22.03 1.43
C MET A 148 -5.72 -20.93 1.78
N VAL A 149 -7.02 -21.20 1.66
CA VAL A 149 -8.05 -20.18 1.92
C VAL A 149 -8.30 -20.05 3.41
N ALA A 150 -8.73 -21.12 4.07
CA ALA A 150 -9.09 -21.06 5.48
C ALA A 150 -7.84 -20.85 6.37
N GLY A 151 -6.68 -21.37 5.97
CA GLY A 151 -5.41 -21.10 6.66
C GLY A 151 -5.01 -19.62 6.60
N VAL A 152 -5.09 -18.98 5.43
CA VAL A 152 -4.80 -17.54 5.31
C VAL A 152 -5.84 -16.70 6.06
N GLU A 153 -7.13 -17.04 5.96
CA GLU A 153 -8.22 -16.36 6.68
C GLU A 153 -8.08 -16.46 8.21
N ALA A 154 -7.50 -17.55 8.73
CA ALA A 154 -7.27 -17.73 10.17
C ALA A 154 -5.92 -17.19 10.67
N ALA A 155 -4.99 -16.81 9.77
CA ALA A 155 -3.63 -16.45 10.15
C ALA A 155 -3.58 -15.17 11.02
N CYS A 156 -4.38 -14.16 10.67
CA CYS A 156 -4.44 -12.91 11.41
C CYS A 156 -5.64 -12.89 12.37
N PRO A 157 -5.55 -12.23 13.55
CA PRO A 157 -4.42 -11.40 14.01
C PRO A 157 -3.27 -12.17 14.70
N GLY A 158 -3.40 -13.47 14.96
CA GLY A 158 -2.44 -14.25 15.76
C GLY A 158 -1.02 -14.26 15.20
N GLU A 159 -0.85 -14.79 13.98
CA GLU A 159 0.45 -14.86 13.28
C GLU A 159 0.94 -13.48 12.83
N CYS A 160 0.02 -12.53 12.71
CA CYS A 160 0.27 -11.17 12.21
C CYS A 160 0.60 -10.18 13.34
N LYS A 161 0.71 -10.68 14.57
CA LYS A 161 1.10 -9.88 15.74
C LYS A 161 2.47 -9.25 15.51
N GLY A 162 2.56 -7.94 15.75
CA GLY A 162 3.80 -7.19 15.61
C GLY A 162 4.11 -6.69 14.20
N TRP A 163 3.23 -6.90 13.22
CA TRP A 163 3.35 -6.24 11.90
C TRP A 163 3.04 -4.74 11.97
N GLU A 164 2.23 -4.35 12.96
CA GLU A 164 1.74 -2.97 13.14
C GLU A 164 2.86 -1.95 13.34
N ALA A 165 3.74 -2.17 14.33
CA ALA A 165 4.77 -1.19 14.66
C ALA A 165 5.77 -0.96 13.50
N PRO A 166 6.30 -1.99 12.80
CA PRO A 166 7.12 -1.79 11.61
C PRO A 166 6.38 -1.06 10.48
N PHE A 167 5.11 -1.40 10.23
CA PHE A 167 4.30 -0.71 9.21
C PHE A 167 4.09 0.76 9.55
N GLN A 168 3.73 1.05 10.80
CA GLN A 168 3.60 2.42 11.30
C GLN A 168 4.90 3.20 11.16
N LYS A 169 6.05 2.57 11.47
CA LYS A 169 7.36 3.20 11.30
C LYS A 169 7.66 3.53 9.84
N LEU A 170 7.31 2.65 8.90
CA LEU A 170 7.48 2.92 7.46
C LEU A 170 6.65 4.12 7.02
N MET A 171 5.37 4.15 7.40
CA MET A 171 4.45 5.24 7.06
C MET A 171 4.84 6.57 7.72
N LEU A 172 5.16 6.55 9.02
CA LEU A 172 5.57 7.77 9.73
C LEU A 172 6.95 8.28 9.32
N GLY A 173 7.88 7.38 8.97
CA GLY A 173 9.16 7.77 8.39
C GLY A 173 8.99 8.44 7.03
N TRP A 174 7.95 8.10 6.27
CA TRP A 174 7.59 8.82 5.05
C TRP A 174 7.13 10.25 5.37
N GLU A 175 6.23 10.46 6.32
CA GLU A 175 5.80 11.81 6.76
C GLU A 175 6.96 12.72 7.13
N GLN A 176 7.95 12.19 7.85
CA GLN A 176 9.11 12.98 8.26
C GLN A 176 9.99 13.41 7.08
N ARG A 177 10.13 12.57 6.04
CA ARG A 177 10.92 12.91 4.86
C ARG A 177 10.23 13.99 4.02
N GLU A 178 8.96 13.79 3.68
CA GLU A 178 8.23 14.70 2.79
C GLU A 178 7.77 15.99 3.49
N HIS A 179 7.55 15.92 4.80
CA HIS A 179 7.04 17.04 5.60
C HIS A 179 7.99 17.33 6.77
N HIS A 180 9.30 17.34 6.51
CA HIS A 180 10.33 17.64 7.52
C HIS A 180 10.12 18.98 8.22
N ASN A 181 9.57 20.01 7.54
CA ASN A 181 9.27 21.30 8.16
C ASN A 181 8.08 21.25 9.14
N VAL A 182 7.24 20.24 9.01
CA VAL A 182 6.04 20.01 9.84
C VAL A 182 6.39 19.10 11.01
N TYR A 183 7.09 18.01 10.72
CA TYR A 183 7.36 16.95 11.71
C TYR A 183 8.78 16.97 12.27
N GLY A 184 9.68 17.82 11.76
CA GLY A 184 11.05 18.02 12.27
C GLY A 184 11.73 16.71 12.69
N ALA A 185 12.40 16.72 13.83
CA ALA A 185 12.91 15.51 14.48
C ALA A 185 11.85 14.72 15.29
N ARG A 186 10.58 15.17 15.30
CA ARG A 186 9.50 14.65 16.16
C ARG A 186 8.39 14.01 15.33
N THR A 187 8.53 12.72 15.06
CA THR A 187 7.45 11.93 14.46
C THR A 187 6.28 11.75 15.45
N PRO A 188 5.03 11.88 14.98
CA PRO A 188 3.83 11.66 15.80
C PRO A 188 3.78 10.27 16.45
N ASN A 189 3.18 10.19 17.64
CA ASN A 189 2.98 8.92 18.34
C ASN A 189 1.58 8.35 18.04
N CYS A 190 1.50 7.28 17.23
CA CYS A 190 0.24 6.58 16.93
C CYS A 190 -0.19 5.56 18.00
N ALA A 191 0.56 5.39 19.10
CA ALA A 191 0.38 4.31 20.08
C ALA A 191 -0.92 4.38 20.92
N LYS A 192 -1.82 5.35 20.67
CA LYS A 192 -3.09 5.46 21.41
C LYS A 192 -4.35 5.39 20.54
N GLY A 193 -4.25 5.19 19.22
CA GLY A 193 -5.43 5.18 18.33
C GLY A 193 -6.27 6.48 18.34
N ARG A 194 -5.83 7.50 19.09
CA ARG A 194 -6.36 8.86 19.07
C ARG A 194 -5.35 9.72 18.35
N LEU A 195 -5.79 10.37 17.28
CA LEU A 195 -5.15 11.54 16.72
C LEU A 195 -5.06 12.60 17.84
N ALA A 196 -3.96 12.61 18.59
CA ALA A 196 -3.69 13.67 19.54
C ALA A 196 -3.03 14.81 18.77
N TYR A 197 -3.74 15.93 18.67
CA TYR A 197 -3.23 17.21 18.19
C TYR A 197 -2.27 17.82 19.22
#